data_AF-A0A945U074-F1
#
_entry.id   AF-A0A945U074-F1
#
_cell.length_a   1.000
_cell.length_b   1.000
_cell.length_c   1.000
_cell.angle_alpha   90.00
_cell.angle_beta   90.00
_cell.angle_gamma   90.00
#
_symmetry.space_group_name_H-M   'P 1'
#
loop_
_entity.id
_entity.type
_entity.pdbx_description
1 polymer ?
#
loop_
_entity_poly.entity_id
_entity_poly.type
_entity_poly.pdbx_seq_one_letter_code
_entity_poly.pdbx_strand_id
1 'polypeptide(L)'
;MNPNPDVTPFGAWPSPISAETLVSGAIGISETCVDSDDIWWAESRPDEGGRTAVMRFRDGEIEEITPADAYVRTLVHEYGGGAWWV
;
A
#
# COMPACT_ATOMS: atom_id res chain seq x y z
N MET A 1 38.71 27.73 9.15
CA MET A 1 37.82 28.03 8.02
C MET A 1 36.73 26.97 8.01
N ASN A 2 35.48 27.34 8.27
CA ASN A 2 34.37 26.41 8.03
C ASN A 2 34.16 26.31 6.51
N PRO A 3 33.92 25.12 5.96
CA PRO A 3 33.57 24.99 4.55
C PRO A 3 32.26 25.74 4.30
N ASN A 4 32.24 26.54 3.24
CA ASN A 4 31.03 27.17 2.72
C ASN A 4 30.07 26.04 2.29
N PRO A 5 28.78 26.03 2.67
CA PRO A 5 27.85 25.03 2.16
C PRO A 5 27.83 25.06 0.63
N ASP A 6 27.85 23.89 -0.01
CA ASP A 6 27.77 23.77 -1.46
C ASP A 6 26.44 24.34 -1.96
N VAL A 7 26.50 25.54 -2.56
CA VAL A 7 25.34 26.19 -3.16
C VAL A 7 25.04 25.52 -4.49
N THR A 8 23.88 24.88 -4.58
CA THR A 8 23.39 24.19 -5.78
C THR A 8 22.07 24.82 -6.27
N PRO A 9 21.81 24.86 -7.60
CA PRO A 9 20.55 25.36 -8.14
C PRO A 9 19.33 24.61 -7.60
N PHE A 10 18.17 25.28 -7.56
CA PHE A 10 16.90 24.62 -7.25
C PHE A 10 16.67 23.45 -8.22
N GLY A 11 16.37 22.26 -7.66
CA GLY A 11 16.18 21.02 -8.41
C GLY A 11 17.44 20.21 -8.70
N ALA A 12 18.64 20.70 -8.33
CA ALA A 12 19.91 20.00 -8.51
C ALA A 12 20.48 19.43 -7.20
N TRP A 13 19.70 19.44 -6.13
CA TRP A 13 20.12 18.89 -4.84
C TRP A 13 20.27 17.38 -4.96
N PRO A 14 21.41 16.81 -4.52
CA PRO A 14 21.55 15.37 -4.43
C PRO A 14 20.41 14.78 -3.59
N SER A 15 19.60 13.92 -4.21
CA SER A 15 18.48 13.26 -3.55
C SER A 15 18.87 11.82 -3.22
N PRO A 16 18.75 11.37 -1.96
CA PRO A 16 18.85 9.95 -1.63
C PRO A 16 17.61 9.15 -2.09
N ILE A 17 16.54 9.84 -2.50
CA ILE A 17 15.30 9.23 -3.00
C ILE A 17 15.42 9.09 -4.52
N SER A 18 15.49 7.86 -5.02
CA SER A 18 15.48 7.55 -6.44
C SER A 18 14.04 7.38 -6.96
N ALA A 19 13.86 7.42 -8.28
CA ALA A 19 12.59 7.07 -8.90
C ALA A 19 12.18 5.62 -8.58
N GLU A 20 13.15 4.72 -8.44
CA GLU A 20 12.93 3.33 -8.04
C GLU A 20 12.37 3.22 -6.62
N THR A 21 12.93 3.96 -5.65
CA THR A 21 12.42 4.00 -4.27
C THR A 21 11.01 4.59 -4.17
N LEU A 22 10.63 5.44 -5.13
CA LEU A 22 9.26 5.97 -5.20
C LEU A 22 8.26 4.90 -5.68
N VAL A 23 8.67 4.05 -6.61
CA VAL A 23 7.80 3.00 -7.18
C VAL A 23 7.90 1.68 -6.43
N SER A 24 8.91 1.50 -5.58
CA SER A 24 9.04 0.31 -4.73
C SER A 24 7.85 0.24 -3.78
N GLY A 25 6.86 -0.56 -4.19
CA GLY A 25 5.73 -1.10 -3.46
C GLY A 25 5.31 -0.36 -2.21
N ALA A 26 4.81 0.87 -2.33
CA ALA A 26 4.05 1.46 -1.24
C ALA A 26 2.75 0.65 -1.10
N ILE A 27 2.72 -0.26 -0.13
CA ILE A 27 1.52 -0.99 0.26
C ILE A 27 0.48 0.04 0.73
N GLY A 28 -0.67 0.06 0.07
CA GLY A 28 -1.82 0.88 0.44
C GLY A 28 -2.78 0.04 1.28
N ILE A 29 -3.16 0.54 2.45
CA ILE A 29 -4.18 -0.06 3.32
C ILE A 29 -5.47 0.76 3.20
N SER A 30 -6.60 0.08 3.02
CA SER A 30 -7.92 0.70 2.92
C SER A 30 -9.03 -0.18 3.50
N GLU A 31 -10.25 0.38 3.61
CA GLU A 31 -11.48 -0.33 4.01
C GLU A 31 -11.37 -1.11 5.34
N THR A 32 -10.54 -0.66 6.29
CA THR A 32 -10.34 -1.36 7.56
C THR A 32 -11.67 -1.56 8.32
N CYS A 33 -11.90 -2.79 8.79
CA CYS A 33 -13.09 -3.19 9.53
C CYS A 33 -12.68 -4.06 10.72
N VAL A 34 -13.42 -3.97 11.83
CA VAL A 34 -13.23 -4.83 13.00
C VAL A 34 -14.47 -5.70 13.15
N ASP A 35 -14.28 -7.01 13.27
CA ASP A 35 -15.33 -7.97 13.58
C ASP A 35 -14.87 -8.88 14.72
N SER A 36 -15.53 -8.77 15.87
CA SER A 36 -15.15 -9.46 17.12
C SER A 36 -13.67 -9.22 17.50
N ASP A 37 -12.86 -10.27 17.53
CA ASP A 37 -11.43 -10.21 17.88
C ASP A 37 -10.52 -10.03 16.65
N ASP A 38 -11.10 -9.84 15.45
CA ASP A 38 -10.38 -9.78 14.19
C ASP A 38 -10.33 -8.36 13.65
N ILE A 39 -9.17 -7.99 13.08
CA ILE A 39 -9.01 -6.75 12.31
C ILE A 39 -8.80 -7.13 10.85
N TRP A 40 -9.63 -6.58 9.97
CA TRP A 40 -9.62 -6.85 8.54
C TRP A 40 -9.29 -5.59 7.76
N TRP A 41 -8.60 -5.72 6.62
CA TRP A 41 -8.36 -4.61 5.71
C TRP A 41 -8.16 -5.09 4.27
N ALA A 42 -8.38 -4.17 3.34
CA ALA A 42 -7.92 -4.30 1.96
C ALA A 42 -6.50 -3.78 1.85
N GLU A 43 -5.61 -4.55 1.22
CA GLU A 43 -4.20 -4.24 1.03
C GLU A 43 -3.84 -4.31 -0.45
N SER A 44 -3.18 -3.27 -0.97
CA SER A 44 -2.71 -3.28 -2.36
C SER A 44 -1.48 -4.16 -2.54
N ARG A 45 -1.37 -4.77 -3.72
CA ARG A 45 -0.23 -5.58 -4.16
C ARG A 45 0.31 -4.99 -5.48
N PRO A 46 1.08 -3.89 -5.43
CA PRO A 46 1.56 -3.22 -6.64
C PRO A 46 2.35 -4.15 -7.57
N ASP A 47 3.16 -5.04 -6.99
CA ASP A 47 4.02 -5.97 -7.72
C ASP A 47 3.27 -7.20 -8.25
N GLU A 48 1.99 -7.37 -7.90
CA GLU A 48 1.16 -8.51 -8.30
C GLU A 48 0.02 -8.08 -9.23
N GLY A 49 0.38 -7.33 -10.28
CA GLY A 49 -0.59 -6.81 -11.25
C GLY A 49 -1.52 -5.74 -10.68
N GLY A 50 -1.14 -5.11 -9.56
CA GLY A 50 -1.94 -4.10 -8.88
C GLY A 50 -3.19 -4.64 -8.18
N ARG A 51 -3.26 -5.96 -7.94
CA ARG A 51 -4.41 -6.56 -7.26
C ARG A 51 -4.55 -6.04 -5.83
N THR A 52 -5.75 -6.17 -5.29
CA THR A 52 -6.06 -5.90 -3.89
C THR A 52 -6.43 -7.20 -3.22
N ALA A 53 -5.87 -7.44 -2.03
CA ALA A 53 -6.12 -8.60 -1.20
C ALA A 53 -6.82 -8.19 0.11
N VAL A 54 -7.71 -9.02 0.61
CA VAL A 54 -8.23 -8.94 1.98
C VAL A 54 -7.27 -9.65 2.92
N MET A 55 -6.87 -8.94 3.95
CA MET A 55 -6.00 -9.38 5.02
C MET A 55 -6.78 -9.47 6.33
N ARG A 56 -6.33 -10.34 7.22
CA ARG A 56 -6.85 -10.46 8.58
C ARG A 56 -5.70 -10.46 9.57
N PHE A 57 -5.90 -9.77 10.68
CA PHE A 57 -5.13 -9.93 11.89
C PHE A 57 -6.00 -10.59 12.97
N ARG A 58 -5.47 -11.64 13.60
CA ARG A 58 -6.07 -12.32 14.76
C ARG A 58 -4.95 -12.86 15.65
N ASP A 59 -5.05 -12.64 16.96
CA ASP A 59 -4.14 -13.24 17.95
C ASP A 59 -2.63 -13.04 17.67
N GLY A 60 -2.24 -11.90 17.09
CA GLY A 60 -0.84 -11.60 16.77
C GLY A 60 -0.39 -12.03 15.37
N GLU A 61 -1.24 -12.76 14.64
CA GLU A 61 -0.93 -13.29 13.31
C GLU A 61 -1.62 -12.46 12.21
N ILE A 62 -0.89 -12.19 11.13
CA ILE A 62 -1.43 -11.57 9.91
C ILE A 62 -1.52 -12.64 8.82
N GLU A 63 -2.71 -12.80 8.24
CA GLU A 63 -2.99 -13.75 7.18
C GLU A 63 -3.61 -13.06 5.97
N GLU A 64 -3.14 -13.42 4.76
CA GLU A 64 -3.84 -13.06 3.53
C GLU A 64 -4.96 -14.06 3.27
N ILE A 65 -6.20 -13.59 3.25
CA ILE A 65 -7.39 -14.43 3.08
C ILE A 65 -7.73 -14.60 1.59
N THR A 66 -7.27 -13.67 0.75
CA THR A 66 -7.53 -13.70 -0.69
C THR A 66 -6.58 -14.67 -1.39
N PRO A 67 -7.08 -15.58 -2.26
CA PRO A 67 -6.22 -16.40 -3.10
C PRO A 67 -5.29 -15.54 -4.00
N ALA A 68 -4.09 -16.02 -4.27
CA ALA A 68 -3.07 -15.27 -5.02
C ALA A 68 -3.50 -14.89 -6.46
N ASP A 69 -4.43 -15.63 -7.06
CA ASP A 69 -4.97 -15.39 -8.40
C ASP A 69 -6.26 -14.55 -8.40
N ALA A 70 -6.73 -14.11 -7.23
CA ALA A 70 -7.95 -13.32 -7.07
C ALA A 70 -7.66 -11.82 -6.87
N TYR A 71 -8.55 -10.98 -7.38
CA TYR A 71 -8.49 -9.52 -7.23
C TYR A 71 -9.80 -9.01 -6.60
N VAL A 72 -9.72 -8.61 -5.33
CA VAL A 72 -10.86 -8.03 -4.59
C VAL A 72 -11.11 -6.59 -5.04
N ARG A 73 -12.04 -6.40 -5.97
CA ARG A 73 -12.47 -5.08 -6.45
C ARG A 73 -13.89 -5.09 -6.99
N THR A 74 -14.47 -3.91 -7.08
CA THR A 74 -15.72 -3.66 -7.83
C THR A 74 -15.49 -2.53 -8.83
N LEU A 75 -16.47 -2.35 -9.73
CA LEU A 75 -16.55 -1.21 -10.65
C LEU A 75 -17.69 -0.26 -10.25
N VAL A 76 -18.08 -0.24 -8.96
CA VAL A 76 -19.14 0.67 -8.50
C VAL A 76 -18.73 2.10 -8.81
N HIS A 77 -19.55 2.78 -9.62
CA HIS A 77 -19.27 4.11 -10.16
C HIS A 77 -17.90 4.25 -10.87
N GLU A 78 -17.29 3.15 -11.32
CA GLU A 78 -15.90 3.09 -11.83
C GLU A 78 -14.80 3.46 -10.80
N TYR A 79 -15.18 3.80 -9.57
CA TYR A 79 -14.26 4.10 -8.46
C TYR A 79 -14.06 2.92 -7.51
N GLY A 80 -14.98 1.95 -7.55
CA GLY A 80 -14.96 0.78 -6.67
C GLY A 80 -15.69 1.02 -5.35
N GLY A 81 -15.37 0.17 -4.36
CA GLY A 81 -15.95 0.18 -3.01
C GLY A 81 -16.86 -1.01 -2.74
N GLY A 82 -16.89 -1.45 -1.47
CA GLY A 82 -17.75 -2.54 -1.02
C GLY A 82 -17.43 -3.88 -1.68
N ALA A 83 -16.15 -4.13 -1.97
CA ALA A 83 -15.68 -5.34 -2.65
C ALA A 83 -15.65 -6.58 -1.74
N TRP A 84 -15.76 -6.37 -0.43
CA TRP A 84 -15.73 -7.41 0.59
C TRP A 84 -16.49 -6.92 1.83
N TRP A 85 -16.85 -7.87 2.70
CA TRP A 85 -17.48 -7.63 3.98
C TRP A 85 -17.24 -8.83 4.90
N VAL A 86 -17.32 -8.62 6.21
CA VAL A 86 -17.23 -9.64 7.28
C VAL A 86 -18.40 -9.55 8.24
#